data_AF-A0A251T855-F1
#
_entry.id   AF-A0A251T855-F1
#
_cell.length_a   1.000
_cell.length_b   1.000
_cell.length_c   1.000
_cell.angle_alpha   90.00
_cell.angle_beta   90.00
_cell.angle_gamma   90.00
#
_symmetry.space_group_name_H-M   'P 1'
#
loop_
_entity.id
_entity.type
_entity.pdbx_description
1 polymer ?
#
loop_
_entity_poly.entity_id
_entity_poly.type
_entity_poly.pdbx_seq_one_letter_code
_entity_poly.pdbx_strand_id
1 'polypeptide(L)'
;MIFSLSKLTGHAGTRFGWAIIKDKVLYDKVLNYIYLANAGISKDTQLRVLKVLKLAMKADEKPFFEFAYNQMSDRWNRLTSIFSKSTRFSIQRRHPLHCNFFHQTRQPSPAYAWVRCERQEDNDCAVVLKAGKIIGQSGSTFSAKDRYARLSLIKSQDDFELLMQRLTELVSLENHNIEMI
;
A
#
# COMPACT_ATOMS: atom_id res chain seq x y z
N MET A 1 8.25 3.75 -18.40
CA MET A 1 7.24 3.53 -17.33
C MET A 1 7.25 2.06 -16.94
N ILE A 2 7.05 1.71 -15.67
CA ILE A 2 7.08 0.32 -15.17
C ILE A 2 5.79 0.03 -14.41
N PHE A 3 5.22 -1.16 -14.62
CA PHE A 3 3.98 -1.61 -14.01
C PHE A 3 4.10 -3.08 -13.59
N SER A 4 3.23 -3.52 -12.67
CA SER A 4 3.19 -4.91 -12.23
C SER A 4 1.78 -5.39 -11.95
N LEU A 5 1.51 -6.64 -12.34
CA LEU A 5 0.27 -7.33 -12.00
C LEU A 5 0.12 -7.50 -10.47
N SER A 6 1.24 -7.54 -9.74
CA SER A 6 1.30 -7.70 -8.29
C SER A 6 0.52 -6.66 -7.50
N LYS A 7 0.40 -5.45 -8.04
CA LYS A 7 -0.27 -4.32 -7.37
C LYS A 7 -1.51 -3.84 -8.12
N LEU A 8 -1.64 -4.22 -9.40
CA LEU A 8 -2.84 -3.95 -10.18
C LEU A 8 -3.99 -4.91 -9.83
N THR A 9 -3.75 -6.23 -9.85
CA THR A 9 -4.80 -7.26 -9.66
C THR A 9 -4.52 -8.20 -8.50
N GLY A 10 -3.54 -7.89 -7.65
CA GLY A 10 -3.18 -8.70 -6.47
C GLY A 10 -2.44 -10.01 -6.79
N HIS A 11 -2.14 -10.29 -8.06
CA HIS A 11 -1.48 -11.53 -8.49
C HIS A 11 0.05 -11.51 -8.27
N ALA A 12 0.49 -11.28 -7.03
CA ALA A 12 1.91 -11.12 -6.69
C ALA A 12 2.75 -12.37 -6.96
N GLY A 13 2.16 -13.56 -6.80
CA GLY A 13 2.81 -14.85 -7.07
C GLY A 13 3.02 -15.14 -8.58
N THR A 14 2.33 -14.42 -9.46
CA THR A 14 2.48 -14.58 -10.93
C THR A 14 3.80 -13.99 -11.45
N ARG A 15 4.49 -13.15 -10.65
CA ARG A 15 5.80 -12.56 -10.97
C ARG A 15 5.85 -11.87 -12.34
N PHE A 16 4.76 -11.20 -12.73
CA PHE A 16 4.67 -10.51 -14.01
C PHE A 16 4.63 -8.99 -13.86
N GLY A 17 5.48 -8.32 -14.64
CA GLY A 17 5.51 -6.88 -14.79
C GLY A 17 5.89 -6.51 -16.21
N TRP A 18 5.66 -5.26 -16.58
CA TRP A 18 5.96 -4.76 -17.92
C TRP A 18 6.52 -3.35 -17.85
N ALA A 19 7.27 -2.99 -18.89
CA ALA A 19 7.81 -1.66 -19.06
C ALA A 19 7.39 -1.11 -20.43
N ILE A 20 7.03 0.17 -20.45
CA ILE A 20 6.85 0.95 -21.68
C ILE A 20 8.13 1.78 -21.85
N ILE A 21 8.92 1.43 -22.86
CA ILE A 21 10.24 2.00 -23.16
C ILE A 21 10.17 2.70 -24.51
N LYS A 22 10.49 4.00 -24.54
CA LYS A 22 10.49 4.81 -25.77
C LYS A 22 11.82 4.70 -26.53
N ASP A 23 12.93 4.70 -25.79
CA ASP A 23 14.26 4.64 -26.36
C ASP A 23 14.58 3.23 -26.84
N LYS A 24 14.90 3.10 -28.14
CA LYS A 24 15.18 1.80 -28.76
C LYS A 24 16.45 1.15 -28.21
N VAL A 25 17.53 1.92 -28.00
CA VAL A 25 18.80 1.39 -27.50
C VAL A 25 18.62 0.82 -26.09
N LEU A 26 17.83 1.49 -25.26
CA LEU A 26 17.47 0.98 -23.93
C LEU A 26 16.57 -0.26 -24.01
N TYR A 27 15.59 -0.27 -24.92
CA TYR A 27 14.72 -1.42 -25.15
C TYR A 27 15.53 -2.68 -25.52
N ASP A 28 16.47 -2.56 -26.44
CA ASP A 28 17.31 -3.67 -26.89
C ASP A 28 18.21 -4.20 -25.75
N LYS A 29 18.77 -3.30 -24.93
CA LYS A 29 19.51 -3.68 -23.72
C LYS A 29 18.64 -4.45 -22.71
N VAL A 30 17.40 -4.02 -22.48
CA VAL A 30 16.46 -4.69 -21.58
C VAL A 30 16.04 -6.05 -22.12
N LEU A 31 15.78 -6.16 -23.42
CA LEU A 31 15.49 -7.45 -24.05
C LEU A 31 16.65 -8.43 -23.90
N ASN A 32 17.88 -7.97 -24.17
CA ASN A 32 19.08 -8.79 -24.03
C ASN A 32 19.24 -9.27 -22.58
N TYR A 33 19.03 -8.39 -21.59
CA TYR A 33 19.05 -8.77 -20.18
C TYR A 33 18.01 -9.84 -19.85
N ILE A 34 16.75 -9.69 -20.30
CA ILE A 34 15.68 -10.66 -20.04
C ILE A 34 16.03 -12.04 -20.65
N TYR A 35 16.59 -12.04 -21.85
CA TYR A 35 17.03 -13.26 -22.51
C TYR A 35 18.17 -13.94 -21.75
N LEU A 36 19.22 -13.20 -21.39
CA LEU A 36 20.37 -13.74 -20.66
C LEU A 36 20.01 -14.22 -19.25
N ALA A 37 19.11 -13.52 -18.55
CA ALA A 37 18.74 -13.86 -17.19
C ALA A 37 17.77 -15.04 -17.10
N ASN A 38 16.78 -15.12 -18.01
CA ASN A 38 15.62 -16.00 -17.85
C ASN A 38 15.18 -16.71 -19.14
N ALA A 39 15.90 -16.56 -20.26
CA ALA A 39 15.50 -17.04 -21.58
C ALA A 39 14.07 -16.57 -22.00
N GLY A 40 13.64 -15.42 -21.49
CA GLY A 40 12.29 -14.89 -21.71
C GLY A 40 11.39 -15.01 -20.47
N ILE A 41 10.09 -15.12 -20.71
CA ILE A 41 9.04 -15.17 -19.67
C ILE A 41 8.17 -16.39 -19.90
N SER A 42 7.81 -17.12 -18.83
CA SER A 42 6.90 -18.28 -18.89
C SER A 42 5.64 -17.99 -19.72
N LYS A 43 5.32 -18.93 -20.63
CA LYS A 43 4.14 -18.83 -21.49
C LYS A 43 2.84 -19.03 -20.70
N ASP A 44 2.85 -19.88 -19.68
CA ASP A 44 1.72 -20.05 -18.77
C ASP A 44 1.41 -18.76 -18.00
N THR A 45 2.46 -18.08 -17.54
CA THR A 45 2.35 -16.77 -16.91
C THR A 45 1.70 -15.77 -17.88
N GLN A 46 2.20 -15.69 -19.12
CA GLN A 46 1.63 -14.79 -20.14
C GLN A 46 0.15 -15.12 -20.43
N LEU A 47 -0.21 -16.39 -20.55
CA LEU A 47 -1.59 -16.83 -20.78
C LEU A 47 -2.52 -16.45 -19.62
N ARG A 48 -2.08 -16.68 -18.37
CA ARG A 48 -2.86 -16.30 -17.18
C ARG A 48 -3.02 -14.79 -17.09
N VAL A 49 -1.95 -14.02 -17.31
CA VAL A 49 -1.98 -12.55 -17.31
C VAL A 49 -2.98 -12.05 -18.35
N LEU A 50 -2.94 -12.58 -19.57
CA LEU A 50 -3.86 -12.20 -20.64
C LEU A 50 -5.32 -12.42 -20.25
N LYS A 51 -5.65 -13.57 -19.64
CA LYS A 51 -7.02 -13.86 -19.18
C LYS A 51 -7.46 -12.91 -18.06
N VAL A 52 -6.59 -12.65 -17.09
CA VAL A 52 -6.89 -11.75 -15.96
C VAL A 52 -7.09 -10.31 -16.43
N LEU A 53 -6.20 -9.78 -17.28
CA LEU A 53 -6.33 -8.42 -17.80
C LEU A 53 -7.57 -8.25 -18.68
N LYS A 54 -7.88 -9.25 -19.53
CA LYS A 54 -9.10 -9.24 -20.32
C LYS A 54 -10.36 -9.11 -19.45
N LEU A 55 -10.41 -9.78 -18.30
CA LEU A 55 -11.54 -9.67 -17.38
C LEU A 55 -11.55 -8.34 -16.63
N ALA A 56 -10.40 -7.87 -16.16
CA ALA A 56 -10.29 -6.58 -15.47
C ALA A 56 -10.69 -5.40 -16.38
N MET A 57 -10.52 -5.55 -17.69
CA MET A 57 -10.92 -4.57 -18.71
C MET A 57 -12.32 -4.80 -19.29
N LYS A 58 -13.00 -5.92 -18.95
CA LYS A 58 -14.33 -6.23 -19.48
C LYS A 58 -15.39 -5.51 -18.64
N ALA A 59 -16.37 -4.87 -19.31
CA ALA A 59 -17.42 -4.01 -18.75
C ALA A 59 -16.93 -2.62 -18.29
N ASP A 60 -16.85 -1.66 -19.21
CA ASP A 60 -16.53 -0.23 -19.00
C ASP A 60 -15.34 0.10 -18.07
N GLU A 61 -14.49 -0.88 -17.76
CA GLU A 61 -13.36 -0.90 -16.81
C GLU A 61 -13.69 -0.48 -15.36
N LYS A 62 -14.80 0.24 -15.14
CA LYS A 62 -15.18 0.88 -13.88
C LYS A 62 -15.42 -0.07 -12.72
N PRO A 63 -16.13 -1.22 -12.85
CA PRO A 63 -16.50 -2.02 -11.69
C PRO A 63 -15.31 -2.53 -10.87
N PHE A 64 -14.24 -2.97 -11.55
CA PHE A 64 -13.03 -3.47 -10.88
C PHE A 64 -12.31 -2.36 -10.11
N PHE A 65 -12.09 -1.21 -10.75
CA PHE A 65 -11.40 -0.09 -10.13
C PHE A 65 -12.26 0.63 -9.09
N GLU A 66 -13.57 0.64 -9.26
CA GLU A 66 -14.52 1.17 -8.28
C GLU A 66 -14.55 0.31 -7.03
N PHE A 67 -14.62 -1.03 -7.17
CA PHE A 67 -14.46 -1.96 -6.06
C PHE A 67 -13.14 -1.71 -5.30
N ALA A 68 -12.02 -1.65 -6.02
CA ALA A 68 -10.71 -1.44 -5.41
C ALA A 68 -10.61 -0.08 -4.69
N TYR A 69 -11.14 0.98 -5.29
CA TYR A 69 -11.16 2.30 -4.67
C TYR A 69 -12.02 2.32 -3.41
N ASN A 70 -13.24 1.77 -3.47
CA ASN A 70 -14.18 1.77 -2.35
C ASN A 70 -13.61 0.98 -1.16
N GLN A 71 -13.06 -0.21 -1.42
CA GLN A 71 -12.39 -1.03 -0.40
C GLN A 71 -11.24 -0.28 0.28
N MET A 72 -10.37 0.37 -0.50
CA MET A 72 -9.24 1.10 0.07
C MET A 72 -9.68 2.39 0.76
N SER A 73 -10.71 3.07 0.26
CA SER A 73 -11.27 4.27 0.88
C SER A 73 -11.88 3.96 2.24
N ASP A 74 -12.62 2.86 2.38
CA ASP A 74 -13.14 2.40 3.67
C ASP A 74 -12.01 2.15 4.67
N ARG A 75 -11.01 1.37 4.27
CA ARG A 75 -9.83 1.09 5.12
C ARG A 75 -9.17 2.37 5.60
N TRP A 76 -9.01 3.36 4.71
CA TRP A 76 -8.43 4.65 5.04
C TRP A 76 -9.29 5.48 5.99
N ASN A 77 -10.62 5.48 5.81
CA ASN A 77 -11.54 6.22 6.68
C ASN A 77 -11.49 5.67 8.10
N ARG A 78 -11.56 4.34 8.23
CA ARG A 78 -11.48 3.67 9.54
C ARG A 78 -10.12 3.91 10.19
N LEU A 79 -9.02 3.78 9.44
CA LEU A 79 -7.66 4.04 9.93
C LEU A 79 -7.50 5.48 10.44
N THR A 80 -7.93 6.45 9.64
CA THR A 80 -7.85 7.88 9.98
C THR A 80 -8.62 8.19 11.26
N SER A 81 -9.80 7.57 11.44
CA SER A 81 -10.63 7.71 12.65
C SER A 81 -9.96 7.22 13.94
N ILE A 82 -9.11 6.18 13.86
CA ILE A 82 -8.31 5.76 15.03
C ILE A 82 -7.22 6.78 15.32
N PHE A 83 -6.41 7.13 14.30
CA PHE A 83 -5.27 8.02 14.49
C PHE A 83 -5.68 9.44 14.90
N SER A 84 -6.87 9.92 14.52
CA SER A 84 -7.38 11.23 14.96
C SER A 84 -7.64 11.31 16.46
N LYS A 85 -7.66 10.18 17.17
CA LYS A 85 -7.84 10.10 18.63
C LYS A 85 -6.50 10.00 19.39
N SER A 86 -5.38 10.12 18.68
CA SER A 86 -4.02 9.98 19.21
C SER A 86 -3.23 11.26 19.00
N THR A 87 -2.43 11.63 19.99
CA THR A 87 -1.37 12.65 19.81
C THR A 87 0.00 12.01 19.63
N ARG A 88 0.17 10.74 20.04
CA ARG A 88 1.38 9.95 19.91
C ARG A 88 1.74 9.63 18.46
N PHE A 89 0.75 9.49 17.59
CA PHE A 89 0.97 9.05 16.22
C PHE A 89 0.34 10.01 15.20
N SER A 90 1.02 10.18 14.07
CA SER A 90 0.46 10.81 12.89
C SER A 90 0.61 9.92 11.65
N ILE A 91 -0.25 10.14 10.65
CA ILE A 91 -0.20 9.46 9.35
C ILE A 91 -0.13 10.49 8.23
N GLN A 92 0.26 10.07 7.03
CA GLN A 92 0.40 10.98 5.90
C GLN A 92 -0.92 11.70 5.58
N ARG A 93 -0.82 13.00 5.32
CA ARG A 93 -1.96 13.81 4.90
C ARG A 93 -2.39 13.42 3.49
N ARG A 94 -3.70 13.42 3.27
CA ARG A 94 -4.34 13.12 1.98
C ARG A 94 -5.21 14.30 1.60
N HIS A 95 -5.04 14.79 0.37
CA HIS A 95 -5.79 15.91 -0.17
C HIS A 95 -6.63 15.45 -1.37
N PRO A 96 -7.88 15.92 -1.54
CA PRO A 96 -8.69 15.57 -2.70
C PRO A 96 -8.03 16.05 -3.99
N LEU A 97 -8.04 15.20 -5.01
CA LEU A 97 -7.53 15.52 -6.35
C LEU A 97 -8.56 15.09 -7.40
N HIS A 98 -8.57 15.79 -8.54
CA HIS A 98 -9.41 15.40 -9.67
C HIS A 98 -8.86 14.11 -10.32
N CYS A 99 -9.72 13.10 -10.48
CA CYS A 99 -9.38 11.84 -11.11
C CYS A 99 -9.98 11.79 -12.52
N ASN A 100 -9.11 11.82 -13.54
CA ASN A 100 -9.54 11.77 -14.95
C ASN A 100 -10.24 10.47 -15.33
N PHE A 101 -9.86 9.33 -14.74
CA PHE A 101 -10.47 8.03 -15.05
C PHE A 101 -11.94 7.94 -14.62
N PHE A 102 -12.26 8.51 -13.46
CA PHE A 102 -13.62 8.52 -12.93
C PHE A 102 -14.36 9.86 -13.15
N HIS A 103 -13.69 10.86 -13.71
CA HIS A 103 -14.21 12.23 -13.90
C HIS A 103 -14.79 12.85 -12.61
N GLN A 104 -14.12 12.67 -11.47
CA GLN A 104 -14.58 13.18 -10.18
C GLN A 104 -13.42 13.55 -9.25
N THR A 105 -13.66 14.47 -8.31
CA THR A 105 -12.71 14.81 -7.25
C THR A 105 -12.82 13.80 -6.11
N ARG A 106 -11.70 13.19 -5.72
CA ARG A 106 -11.65 12.16 -4.68
C ARG A 106 -10.34 12.18 -3.91
N GLN A 107 -10.39 11.66 -2.68
CA GLN A 107 -9.21 11.47 -1.84
C GLN A 107 -8.37 10.29 -2.35
N PRO A 108 -7.03 10.36 -2.32
CA PRO A 108 -6.20 9.21 -2.64
C PRO A 108 -6.42 8.09 -1.61
N SER A 109 -6.37 6.83 -2.05
CA SER A 109 -6.52 5.65 -1.19
C SER A 109 -5.27 4.74 -1.24
N PRO A 110 -4.11 5.22 -0.73
CA PRO A 110 -2.83 4.55 -0.93
C PRO A 110 -2.73 3.16 -0.28
N ALA A 111 -1.88 2.29 -0.83
CA ALA A 111 -1.73 0.91 -0.36
C ALA A 111 -1.10 0.78 1.05
N TYR A 112 -0.47 1.85 1.55
CA TYR A 112 0.30 1.83 2.79
C TYR A 112 0.02 3.08 3.63
N ALA A 113 -0.06 2.91 4.94
CA ALA A 113 0.03 4.02 5.88
C ALA A 113 1.48 4.27 6.27
N TRP A 114 1.86 5.54 6.28
CA TRP A 114 3.17 6.01 6.72
C TRP A 114 2.99 6.68 8.08
N VAL A 115 3.18 5.86 9.11
CA VAL A 115 2.98 6.25 10.50
C VAL A 115 4.24 6.94 11.00
N ARG A 116 4.07 8.03 11.73
CA ARG A 116 5.13 8.72 12.44
C ARG A 116 4.81 8.73 13.93
N CYS A 117 5.79 8.42 14.76
CA CYS A 117 5.69 8.59 16.20
C CYS A 117 6.10 10.03 16.57
N GLU A 118 5.26 10.76 17.29
CA GLU A 118 5.48 12.19 17.58
C GLU A 118 6.19 12.43 18.92
N ARG A 119 6.06 11.51 19.87
CA ARG A 119 6.73 11.62 21.18
C ARG A 119 8.25 11.57 21.04
N GLN A 120 8.99 12.29 21.89
CA GLN A 120 10.45 12.33 21.79
C GLN A 120 11.09 10.98 22.17
N GLU A 121 10.47 10.27 23.13
CA GLU A 121 10.89 8.95 23.59
C GLU A 121 10.67 7.84 22.55
N ASP A 122 9.68 8.00 21.65
CA ASP A 122 9.35 7.03 20.59
C ASP A 122 10.27 7.21 19.36
N ASN A 123 11.57 7.02 19.54
CA ASN A 123 12.57 7.22 18.47
C ASN A 123 12.55 6.13 17.38
N ASP A 124 12.11 4.91 17.72
CA ASP A 124 11.89 3.81 16.77
C ASP A 124 10.41 3.43 16.77
N CYS A 125 9.71 3.89 15.74
CA CYS A 125 8.27 3.70 15.63
C CYS A 125 7.90 2.26 15.26
N ALA A 126 8.79 1.51 14.58
CA ALA A 126 8.56 0.11 14.29
C ALA A 126 8.61 -0.73 15.57
N VAL A 127 9.52 -0.41 16.50
CA VAL A 127 9.59 -1.05 17.83
C VAL A 127 8.36 -0.72 18.67
N VAL A 128 7.92 0.54 18.67
CA VAL A 128 6.70 0.97 19.39
C VAL A 128 5.47 0.21 18.89
N LEU A 129 5.27 0.13 17.57
CA LEU A 129 4.17 -0.63 16.99
C LEU A 129 4.28 -2.12 17.30
N LYS A 130 5.49 -2.68 17.28
CA LYS A 130 5.74 -4.09 17.60
C LYS A 130 5.39 -4.42 19.05
N ALA A 131 5.62 -3.51 20.00
CA ALA A 131 5.17 -3.67 21.38
C ALA A 131 3.63 -3.76 21.48
N GLY A 132 2.92 -3.02 20.62
CA GLY A 132 1.47 -3.14 20.39
C GLY A 132 1.04 -4.34 19.53
N LYS A 133 1.95 -5.30 19.28
CA LYS A 133 1.72 -6.49 18.43
C LYS A 133 1.37 -6.15 16.97
N ILE A 134 1.86 -5.01 16.47
CA ILE A 134 1.71 -4.57 15.09
C ILE A 134 3.07 -4.61 14.41
N ILE A 135 3.20 -5.41 13.35
CA ILE A 135 4.45 -5.51 12.59
C ILE A 135 4.40 -4.54 11.40
N GLY A 136 5.21 -3.48 11.48
CA GLY A 136 5.47 -2.54 10.39
C GLY A 136 6.89 -2.69 9.83
N GLN A 137 7.16 -2.02 8.70
CA GLN A 137 8.53 -1.89 8.18
C GLN A 137 9.14 -0.57 8.65
N SER A 138 10.36 -0.62 9.17
CA SER A 138 11.04 0.56 9.71
C SER A 138 11.28 1.61 8.62
N GLY A 139 11.26 2.88 9.02
CA GLY A 139 11.57 4.01 8.17
C GLY A 139 12.96 3.96 7.57
N SER A 140 13.94 3.43 8.30
CA SER A 140 15.32 3.26 7.81
C SER A 140 15.43 2.35 6.59
N THR A 141 14.55 1.35 6.45
CA THR A 141 14.45 0.53 5.23
C THR A 141 14.12 1.37 3.97
N PHE A 142 13.58 2.57 4.16
CA PHE A 142 13.22 3.53 3.11
C PHE A 142 14.11 4.78 3.10
N SER A 143 15.28 4.74 3.77
CA SER A 143 16.14 5.92 3.95
C SER A 143 15.43 7.09 4.67
N ALA A 144 14.43 6.79 5.50
CA ALA A 144 13.80 7.75 6.40
C ALA A 144 14.27 7.53 7.85
N LYS A 145 13.92 8.45 8.75
CA LYS A 145 14.20 8.30 10.19
C LYS A 145 13.40 7.13 10.76
N ASP A 146 13.95 6.41 11.75
CA ASP A 146 13.27 5.29 12.44
C ASP A 146 12.00 5.72 13.20
N ARG A 147 11.80 7.03 13.38
CA ARG A 147 10.53 7.63 13.82
C ARG A 147 9.35 7.33 12.89
N TYR A 148 9.60 6.83 11.68
CA TYR A 148 8.56 6.41 10.75
C TYR A 148 8.47 4.89 10.65
N ALA A 149 7.26 4.40 10.36
CA ALA A 149 7.00 3.01 10.03
C ALA A 149 5.93 2.89 8.94
N ARG A 150 6.07 1.88 8.07
CA ARG A 150 5.10 1.56 7.02
C ARG A 150 4.19 0.41 7.44
N LEU A 151 2.89 0.65 7.40
CA LEU A 151 1.85 -0.36 7.60
C LEU A 151 1.18 -0.71 6.26
N SER A 152 0.97 -1.99 6.01
CA SER A 152 0.31 -2.48 4.79
C SER A 152 -1.20 -2.50 4.95
N LEU A 153 -1.92 -1.83 4.05
CA LEU A 153 -3.38 -1.79 4.02
C LEU A 153 -3.99 -2.68 2.93
N ILE A 154 -3.17 -3.47 2.24
CA ILE A 154 -3.56 -4.32 1.10
C ILE A 154 -3.48 -5.83 1.39
N LYS A 155 -3.55 -6.20 2.68
CA LYS A 155 -3.66 -7.61 3.10
C LYS A 155 -5.13 -8.07 3.13
N SER A 156 -5.40 -9.27 3.66
CA SER A 156 -6.75 -9.78 3.83
C SER A 156 -7.62 -8.87 4.72
N GLN A 157 -8.92 -9.13 4.77
CA GLN A 157 -9.78 -8.39 5.70
C GLN A 157 -9.43 -8.73 7.15
N ASP A 158 -9.18 -9.99 7.48
CA ASP A 158 -8.79 -10.42 8.84
C ASP A 158 -7.53 -9.72 9.33
N ASP A 159 -6.52 -9.60 8.46
CA ASP A 159 -5.29 -8.86 8.77
C ASP A 159 -5.58 -7.38 9.06
N PHE A 160 -6.51 -6.79 8.31
CA PHE A 160 -6.90 -5.40 8.49
C PHE A 160 -7.72 -5.21 9.78
N GLU A 161 -8.68 -6.09 10.07
CA GLU A 161 -9.45 -6.04 11.31
C GLU A 161 -8.56 -6.18 12.55
N LEU A 162 -7.62 -7.13 12.51
CA LEU A 162 -6.64 -7.30 13.59
C LEU A 162 -5.78 -6.05 13.76
N LEU A 163 -5.34 -5.42 12.67
CA LEU A 163 -4.60 -4.16 12.72
C LEU A 163 -5.43 -3.06 13.39
N MET A 164 -6.71 -2.91 13.02
CA MET A 164 -7.60 -1.91 13.59
C MET A 164 -7.86 -2.13 15.08
N GLN A 165 -8.04 -3.39 15.49
CA GLN A 165 -8.16 -3.74 16.90
C GLN A 165 -6.92 -3.33 17.69
N ARG A 166 -5.73 -3.74 17.23
CA ARG A 166 -4.46 -3.44 17.91
C ARG A 166 -4.15 -1.95 17.96
N LEU A 167 -4.43 -1.21 16.90
CA LEU A 167 -4.27 0.24 16.89
C LEU A 167 -5.23 0.91 17.87
N THR A 168 -6.47 0.43 17.96
CA THR A 168 -7.46 0.96 18.93
C THR A 168 -7.00 0.72 20.37
N GLU A 169 -6.53 -0.49 20.68
CA GLU A 169 -5.94 -0.82 21.99
C GLU A 169 -4.76 0.11 22.31
N LEU A 170 -3.83 0.27 21.35
CA LEU A 170 -2.62 1.07 21.52
C LEU A 170 -2.91 2.56 21.72
N VAL A 171 -3.88 3.12 20.99
CA VAL A 171 -4.30 4.53 21.12
C VAL A 171 -5.12 4.75 22.40
N SER A 172 -5.97 3.80 22.81
CA SER A 172 -6.75 3.92 24.04
C SER A 172 -5.88 3.92 25.30
N LEU A 173 -4.79 3.14 25.30
CA LEU A 173 -3.80 3.13 26.39
C LEU A 173 -3.07 4.47 26.54
N GLU A 174 -2.87 5.19 25.43
CA GLU A 174 -2.33 6.56 25.50
C GLU A 174 -3.29 7.47 26.28
N ASN A 175 -4.59 7.42 26.01
CA ASN A 175 -5.57 8.33 26.60
C ASN A 175 -5.77 8.07 28.10
N HIS A 176 -5.75 6.80 28.54
CA HIS A 176 -5.83 6.48 29.97
C HIS A 176 -4.63 7.01 30.76
N ASN A 177 -3.43 6.99 30.17
CA ASN A 177 -2.25 7.55 30.82
C ASN A 177 -2.26 9.08 30.88
N ILE A 178 -3.04 9.75 30.02
CA ILE A 178 -3.24 11.21 30.06
C ILE A 178 -4.26 11.57 31.15
N GLU A 179 -5.31 10.77 31.35
CA GLU A 179 -6.34 11.03 32.38
C GLU A 179 -5.87 10.75 33.82
N MET A 180 -4.78 9.99 34.01
CA MET A 180 -4.21 9.68 35.32
C MET A 180 -3.12 10.67 35.78
N ILE A 181 -2.79 11.69 34.98
CA ILE A 181 -1.83 12.76 35.29
C ILE A 181 -2.60 14.06 35.51
#